data_AF-A0A524AW80-F1
#
_entry.id   AF-A0A524AW80-F1
#
_cell.length_a   1.000
_cell.length_b   1.000
_cell.length_c   1.000
_cell.angle_alpha   90.00
_cell.angle_beta   90.00
_cell.angle_gamma   90.00
#
_symmetry.space_group_name_H-M   'P 1'
#
loop_
_entity.id
_entity.type
_entity.pdbx_description
1 polymer ?
#
loop_
_entity_poly.entity_id
_entity_poly.type
_entity_poly.pdbx_seq_one_letter_code
_entity_poly.pdbx_strand_id
1 'polypeptide(L)'
;MSHKALAFIRRDFQTQVSYRLDFLMRIAGMLISVSIFYFISQILGTAVNPYLQRYNTDYFHFALMGIAFYPFIGLSANSLAEAIHEYQHTGTLEVLFLSPTPILAALVMSTLWRYCWAFAESLFYLLAASLFFQADLDWANIFPAVLVVLLTIAANAG
;
A
#
# COMPACT_ATOMS: atom_id res chain seq x y z
N MET A 1 15.28 13.86 14.43
CA MET A 1 14.40 13.63 13.26
C MET A 1 13.35 12.56 13.52
N SER A 2 13.69 11.43 14.15
CA SER A 2 12.75 10.33 14.49
C SER A 2 11.46 10.78 15.19
N HIS A 3 11.56 11.60 16.25
CA HIS A 3 10.38 12.10 16.98
C HIS A 3 9.44 12.94 16.11
N LYS A 4 9.98 13.67 15.12
CA LYS A 4 9.16 14.47 14.19
C LYS A 4 8.45 13.55 13.20
N ALA A 5 9.16 12.59 12.61
CA ALA A 5 8.57 11.59 11.72
C ALA A 5 7.41 10.82 12.39
N LEU A 6 7.60 10.42 13.65
CA LEU A 6 6.57 9.73 14.42
C LEU A 6 5.36 10.63 14.72
N ALA A 7 5.56 11.94 14.88
CA ALA A 7 4.48 12.90 15.03
C ALA A 7 3.65 13.06 13.73
N PHE A 8 4.28 13.08 12.56
CA PHE A 8 3.57 13.06 11.27
C PHE A 8 2.75 11.79 11.09
N ILE A 9 3.35 10.62 11.34
CA ILE A 9 2.65 9.33 11.32
C ILE A 9 1.43 9.34 12.25
N ARG A 10 1.59 9.81 13.50
CA ARG A 10 0.50 9.86 14.47
C ARG A 10 -0.62 10.80 14.02
N ARG A 11 -0.27 11.98 13.49
CA ARG A 11 -1.24 12.94 12.96
C ARG A 11 -2.08 12.30 11.85
N ASP A 12 -1.42 11.71 10.86
CA ASP A 12 -2.10 11.18 9.69
C ASP A 12 -2.94 9.94 10.03
N PHE A 13 -2.47 9.10 10.96
CA PHE A 13 -3.27 8.01 11.54
C PHE A 13 -4.54 8.52 12.23
N GLN A 14 -4.43 9.55 13.07
CA GLN A 14 -5.58 10.13 13.77
C GLN A 14 -6.59 10.74 12.79
N THR A 15 -6.11 11.42 11.75
CA THR A 15 -6.95 11.91 10.66
C THR A 15 -7.71 10.74 10.03
N GLN A 16 -7.01 9.69 9.59
CA GLN A 16 -7.64 8.57 8.90
C GLN A 16 -8.65 7.81 9.77
N VAL A 17 -8.34 7.56 11.05
CA VAL A 17 -9.25 6.90 11.99
C VAL A 17 -10.52 7.72 12.25
N SER A 18 -10.45 9.04 12.12
CA SER A 18 -11.61 9.93 12.26
C SER A 18 -12.62 9.74 11.11
N TYR A 19 -12.15 9.35 9.92
CA TYR A 19 -12.98 9.09 8.74
C TYR A 19 -13.43 7.62 8.64
N ARG A 20 -14.29 7.21 9.58
CA ARG A 20 -14.77 5.81 9.68
C ARG A 20 -15.45 5.27 8.41
N LEU A 21 -16.18 6.13 7.68
CA LEU A 21 -16.85 5.73 6.44
C LEU A 21 -15.83 5.43 5.33
N ASP A 22 -14.81 6.29 5.19
CA ASP A 22 -13.72 6.08 4.22
C ASP A 22 -13.00 4.76 4.50
N PHE A 23 -12.65 4.51 5.77
CA PHE A 23 -12.04 3.24 6.18
C PHE A 23 -12.89 2.02 5.80
N LEU A 24 -14.20 2.06 6.05
CA LEU A 24 -15.12 0.98 5.69
C LEU A 24 -15.18 0.77 4.16
N MET A 25 -15.29 1.86 3.40
CA MET A 25 -15.35 1.82 1.94
C MET A 25 -14.06 1.26 1.34
N ARG A 26 -12.91 1.59 1.91
CA ARG A 26 -11.61 1.06 1.49
C ARG A 26 -11.51 -0.45 1.73
N ILE A 27 -11.91 -0.93 2.92
CA ILE A 27 -11.94 -2.36 3.21
C ILE A 27 -12.89 -3.11 2.27
N ALA A 28 -14.11 -2.58 2.08
CA ALA A 28 -15.08 -3.17 1.16
C ALA A 28 -14.52 -3.22 -0.28
N GLY A 29 -13.90 -2.13 -0.74
CA GLY A 29 -13.25 -2.05 -2.05
C GLY A 29 -12.14 -3.09 -2.21
N MET A 30 -11.29 -3.28 -1.20
CA MET A 30 -10.25 -4.31 -1.20
C MET A 30 -10.84 -5.72 -1.31
N LEU A 31 -11.88 -6.04 -0.53
CA LEU A 31 -12.56 -7.34 -0.61
C LEU A 31 -13.18 -7.60 -1.99
N ILE A 32 -13.86 -6.59 -2.55
CA ILE A 32 -14.42 -6.66 -3.90
C ILE A 32 -13.29 -6.88 -4.92
N SER A 33 -12.18 -6.15 -4.81
CA SER A 33 -11.03 -6.29 -5.69
C SER A 33 -10.47 -7.72 -5.70
N VAL A 34 -10.18 -8.32 -4.53
CA VAL A 34 -9.73 -9.72 -4.45
C VAL A 34 -10.74 -10.67 -5.07
N SER A 35 -12.03 -10.46 -4.77
CA SER A 35 -13.11 -11.31 -5.29
C SER A 35 -13.15 -11.29 -6.82
N ILE A 36 -13.00 -10.10 -7.43
CA ILE A 36 -12.95 -9.95 -8.88
C ILE A 36 -11.79 -10.77 -9.45
N PHE A 37 -10.58 -10.63 -8.91
CA PHE A 37 -9.41 -11.38 -9.40
C PHE A 37 -9.54 -12.90 -9.19
N TYR A 38 -10.16 -13.32 -8.10
CA TYR A 38 -10.47 -14.73 -7.88
C TYR A 38 -11.43 -15.28 -8.94
N PHE A 39 -12.53 -14.59 -9.21
CA PHE A 39 -13.48 -15.03 -10.24
C PHE A 39 -12.88 -14.98 -11.65
N ILE A 40 -12.04 -13.99 -11.95
CA ILE A 40 -11.27 -13.97 -13.20
C ILE A 40 -10.37 -15.21 -13.27
N SER A 41 -9.71 -15.60 -12.19
CA SER A 41 -8.91 -16.83 -12.16
C SER A 41 -9.73 -18.09 -12.41
N GLN A 42 -10.97 -18.17 -11.97
CA GLN A 42 -11.83 -19.32 -12.26
C GLN A 42 -12.21 -19.41 -13.75
N ILE A 43 -12.33 -18.27 -14.42
CA ILE A 43 -12.70 -18.21 -15.85
C ILE A 43 -11.46 -18.39 -16.74
N LEU A 44 -10.38 -17.68 -16.45
CA LEU A 44 -9.17 -17.63 -17.29
C LEU A 44 -8.08 -18.61 -16.85
N GLY A 45 -8.15 -19.16 -15.63
CA GLY A 45 -7.08 -19.98 -15.05
C GLY A 45 -6.74 -21.19 -15.92
N THR A 46 -7.73 -21.89 -16.48
CA THR A 46 -7.47 -23.04 -17.36
C THR A 46 -6.71 -22.69 -18.63
N ALA A 47 -6.91 -21.48 -19.17
CA ALA A 47 -6.22 -20.99 -20.35
C ALA A 47 -4.84 -20.41 -20.05
N VAL A 48 -4.66 -19.79 -18.88
CA VAL A 48 -3.43 -19.05 -18.54
C VAL A 48 -2.44 -19.87 -17.69
N ASN A 49 -2.94 -20.76 -16.83
CA ASN A 49 -2.09 -21.58 -15.95
C ASN A 49 -0.97 -22.35 -16.68
N PRO A 50 -1.15 -22.89 -17.91
CA PRO A 50 -0.05 -23.55 -18.62
C PRO A 50 1.19 -22.67 -18.82
N TYR A 51 1.00 -21.36 -18.99
CA TYR A 51 2.12 -20.40 -19.12
C TYR A 51 2.80 -20.08 -17.79
N LEU A 52 2.09 -20.28 -16.67
CA LEU A 52 2.55 -19.99 -15.31
C LEU A 52 3.15 -21.21 -14.61
N GLN A 53 2.97 -22.41 -15.14
CA GLN A 53 3.57 -23.65 -14.62
C GLN A 53 5.10 -23.56 -14.46
N ARG A 54 5.81 -22.83 -15.35
CA ARG A 54 7.26 -22.61 -15.23
C ARG A 54 7.67 -21.90 -13.94
N TYR A 55 6.77 -21.11 -13.36
CA TYR A 55 6.98 -20.36 -12.12
C TYR A 55 6.34 -21.05 -10.92
N ASN A 56 5.82 -22.28 -11.10
CA ASN A 56 5.11 -23.04 -10.07
C ASN A 56 3.99 -22.24 -9.38
N THR A 57 3.27 -21.44 -10.17
CA THR A 57 2.21 -20.53 -9.69
C THR A 57 0.99 -20.64 -10.59
N ASP A 58 -0.16 -20.20 -10.09
CA ASP A 58 -1.40 -20.08 -10.87
C ASP A 58 -1.72 -18.60 -11.14
N TYR A 59 -2.73 -18.36 -11.97
CA TYR A 59 -3.16 -17.01 -12.30
C TYR A 59 -3.60 -16.20 -11.08
N PHE A 60 -4.27 -16.83 -10.11
CA PHE A 60 -4.77 -16.14 -8.93
C PHE A 60 -3.63 -15.62 -8.06
N HIS A 61 -2.63 -16.46 -7.76
CA HIS A 61 -1.46 -16.08 -6.98
C HIS A 61 -0.65 -14.99 -7.69
N PHE A 62 -0.48 -15.09 -9.02
CA PHE A 62 0.15 -14.03 -9.81
C PHE A 62 -0.59 -12.69 -9.69
N ALA A 63 -1.91 -12.70 -9.89
CA ALA A 63 -2.73 -11.48 -9.84
C ALA A 63 -2.80 -10.90 -8.42
N LEU A 64 -2.90 -11.75 -7.40
CA LEU A 64 -2.90 -11.39 -5.99
C LEU A 64 -1.63 -10.63 -5.61
N MET A 65 -0.47 -11.13 -6.02
CA MET A 65 0.80 -10.43 -5.83
C MET A 65 0.80 -9.10 -6.57
N GLY A 66 0.28 -9.05 -7.81
CA GLY A 66 0.12 -7.82 -8.56
C GLY A 66 -0.65 -6.74 -7.77
N ILE A 67 -1.87 -7.05 -7.33
CA ILE A 67 -2.70 -6.07 -6.60
C ILE A 67 -2.17 -5.72 -5.21
N ALA A 68 -1.51 -6.65 -4.53
CA ALA A 68 -0.96 -6.42 -3.20
C ALA A 68 0.27 -5.51 -3.22
N PHE A 69 1.04 -5.49 -4.32
CA PHE A 69 2.28 -4.70 -4.44
C PHE A 69 2.16 -3.47 -5.35
N TYR A 70 1.19 -3.42 -6.25
CA TYR A 70 0.99 -2.28 -7.16
C TYR A 70 0.89 -0.91 -6.46
N PRO A 71 0.23 -0.75 -5.29
CA PRO A 71 0.16 0.54 -4.60
C PRO A 71 1.51 1.16 -4.27
N PHE A 72 2.54 0.34 -3.96
CA PHE A 72 3.88 0.82 -3.64
C PHE A 72 4.56 1.52 -4.82
N ILE A 73 4.32 1.02 -6.04
CA ILE A 73 4.84 1.62 -7.27
C ILE A 73 4.21 2.99 -7.49
N GLY A 74 2.87 3.06 -7.37
CA GLY A 74 2.12 4.31 -7.50
C GLY A 74 2.55 5.37 -6.47
N LEU A 75 2.73 4.96 -5.22
CA LEU A 75 3.21 5.85 -4.15
C LEU A 75 4.64 6.34 -4.42
N SER A 76 5.54 5.48 -4.87
CA SER A 76 6.92 5.90 -5.16
C SER A 76 6.99 6.93 -6.29
N ALA A 77 6.07 6.84 -7.27
CA ALA A 77 6.03 7.78 -8.38
C ALA A 77 5.36 9.13 -8.03
N ASN A 78 4.31 9.13 -7.20
CA ASN A 78 3.42 10.30 -7.06
C ASN A 78 3.36 10.90 -5.66
N SER A 79 3.89 10.23 -4.63
CA SER A 79 3.58 10.56 -3.24
C SER A 79 3.97 11.97 -2.81
N LEU A 80 5.11 12.48 -3.29
CA LEU A 80 5.56 13.84 -3.02
C LEU A 80 4.69 14.91 -3.70
N ALA A 81 4.32 14.68 -4.96
CA ALA A 81 3.46 15.61 -5.71
C ALA A 81 2.08 15.70 -5.06
N GLU A 82 1.51 14.56 -4.68
CA GLU A 82 0.24 14.50 -3.95
C GLU A 82 0.33 15.17 -2.57
N ALA A 83 1.43 14.98 -1.84
CA ALA A 83 1.63 15.67 -0.56
C ALA A 83 1.63 17.20 -0.76
N ILE A 84 2.33 17.71 -1.76
CA ILE A 84 2.33 19.15 -2.09
C ILE A 84 0.92 19.63 -2.42
N HIS A 85 0.19 18.90 -3.27
CA HIS A 85 -1.18 19.24 -3.62
C HIS A 85 -2.11 19.25 -2.41
N GLU A 86 -1.93 18.33 -1.46
CA GLU A 86 -2.73 18.29 -0.24
C GLU A 86 -2.46 19.49 0.67
N TYR A 87 -1.18 19.87 0.85
CA TYR A 87 -0.82 21.09 1.58
C TYR A 87 -1.33 22.37 0.88
N GLN A 88 -1.38 22.39 -0.46
CA GLN A 88 -1.97 23.50 -1.22
C GLN A 88 -3.48 23.58 -0.99
N HIS A 89 -4.17 22.44 -1.13
CA HIS A 89 -5.62 22.37 -1.02
C HIS A 89 -6.12 22.75 0.39
N THR A 90 -5.38 22.36 1.44
CA THR A 90 -5.68 22.76 2.82
C THR A 90 -5.18 24.16 3.19
N GLY A 91 -4.44 24.85 2.31
CA GLY A 91 -3.86 26.16 2.60
C GLY A 91 -2.77 26.12 3.68
N THR A 92 -2.17 24.96 3.94
CA THR A 92 -1.18 24.76 5.02
C THR A 92 0.27 24.77 4.53
N LEU A 93 0.49 24.99 3.22
CA LEU A 93 1.84 25.18 2.69
C LEU A 93 2.59 26.32 3.37
N GLU A 94 1.96 27.48 3.56
CA GLU A 94 2.61 28.64 4.16
C GLU A 94 3.09 28.34 5.58
N VAL A 95 2.28 27.60 6.35
CA VAL A 95 2.64 27.12 7.69
C VAL A 95 3.84 26.18 7.63
N LEU A 96 3.93 25.33 6.60
CA LEU A 96 5.07 24.46 6.37
C LEU A 96 6.35 25.26 6.08
N PHE A 97 6.26 26.31 5.26
CA PHE A 97 7.39 27.21 4.95
C PHE A 97 7.89 28.01 6.15
N LEU A 98 6.98 28.40 7.05
CA LEU A 98 7.30 29.13 8.28
C LEU A 98 7.81 28.21 9.40
N SER A 99 7.70 26.89 9.22
CA SER A 99 8.12 25.93 10.23
C SER A 99 9.65 25.84 10.34
N PRO A 100 10.20 25.51 11.53
CA PRO A 100 11.64 25.28 11.69
C PRO A 100 12.11 23.94 11.10
N THR A 101 11.29 23.27 10.29
CA THR A 101 11.61 22.02 9.59
C THR A 101 11.86 22.27 8.12
N PRO A 102 12.97 21.77 7.54
CA PRO A 102 13.20 21.84 6.10
C PRO A 102 12.02 21.25 5.33
N ILE A 103 11.55 21.95 4.30
CA ILE A 103 10.34 21.57 3.53
C ILE A 103 10.45 20.17 2.96
N LEU A 104 11.58 19.83 2.33
CA LEU A 104 11.81 18.49 1.79
C LEU A 104 11.71 17.40 2.87
N ALA A 105 12.29 17.65 4.05
CA ALA A 105 12.19 16.70 5.16
C ALA A 105 10.75 16.55 5.66
N ALA A 106 9.96 17.64 5.68
CA ALA A 106 8.57 17.58 6.09
C ALA A 106 7.67 16.88 5.05
N LEU A 107 7.92 17.10 3.75
CA LEU A 107 7.23 16.41 2.67
C LEU A 107 7.53 14.90 2.70
N VAL A 108 8.80 14.50 2.84
CA VAL A 108 9.16 13.09 3.00
C VAL A 108 8.52 12.48 4.25
N MET A 109 8.49 13.20 5.37
CA MET A 109 7.80 12.72 6.58
C MET A 109 6.30 12.54 6.38
N SER A 110 5.65 13.36 5.55
CA SER A 110 4.22 13.23 5.23
C SER A 110 3.87 12.04 4.33
N THR A 111 4.83 11.48 3.59
CA THR A 111 4.58 10.28 2.77
C THR A 111 4.69 8.99 3.58
N LEU A 112 5.37 9.00 4.73
CA LEU A 112 5.61 7.81 5.55
C LEU A 112 4.32 7.07 5.92
N TRP A 113 3.29 7.79 6.34
CA TRP A 113 2.01 7.17 6.69
C TRP A 113 1.37 6.44 5.50
N ARG A 114 1.53 6.99 4.29
CA ARG A 114 0.97 6.43 3.05
C ARG A 114 1.61 5.06 2.74
N TYR A 115 2.91 4.92 3.00
CA TYR A 115 3.60 3.63 2.92
C TYR A 115 3.18 2.64 4.00
N CYS A 116 3.03 3.09 5.25
CA CYS A 116 2.49 2.25 6.33
C CYS A 116 1.10 1.73 5.97
N TRP A 117 0.28 2.58 5.36
CA TRP A 117 -1.05 2.20 4.92
C TRP A 117 -1.01 1.22 3.75
N ALA A 118 -0.21 1.45 2.70
CA ALA A 118 -0.06 0.49 1.60
C ALA A 118 0.44 -0.88 2.07
N PHE A 119 1.29 -0.91 3.10
CA PHE A 119 1.68 -2.15 3.75
C PHE A 119 0.50 -2.86 4.45
N ALA A 120 -0.32 -2.10 5.18
CA ALA A 120 -1.53 -2.66 5.78
C ALA A 120 -2.51 -3.18 4.73
N GLU A 121 -2.69 -2.48 3.60
CA GLU A 121 -3.50 -2.93 2.47
C GLU A 121 -2.94 -4.23 1.85
N SER A 122 -1.63 -4.28 1.62
CA SER A 122 -0.96 -5.48 1.09
C SER A 122 -1.16 -6.70 2.00
N LEU A 123 -0.97 -6.52 3.30
CA LEU A 123 -1.23 -7.58 4.29
C LEU A 123 -2.71 -7.98 4.29
N PHE A 124 -3.62 -7.01 4.21
CA PHE A 124 -5.05 -7.28 4.14
C PHE A 124 -5.42 -8.09 2.89
N TYR A 125 -4.86 -7.76 1.73
CA TYR A 125 -5.07 -8.51 0.49
C TYR A 125 -4.65 -9.97 0.63
N LEU A 126 -3.47 -10.23 1.18
CA LEU A 126 -2.96 -11.58 1.40
C LEU A 126 -3.82 -12.36 2.42
N LEU A 127 -4.19 -11.72 3.53
CA LEU A 127 -5.05 -12.33 4.55
C LEU A 127 -6.46 -12.64 4.01
N ALA A 128 -7.05 -11.72 3.26
CA ALA A 128 -8.36 -11.90 2.65
C ALA A 128 -8.34 -13.05 1.64
N ALA A 129 -7.30 -13.13 0.80
CA ALA A 129 -7.12 -14.23 -0.15
C ALA A 129 -6.98 -15.59 0.56
N SER A 130 -6.18 -15.66 1.62
CA SER A 130 -5.99 -16.89 2.39
C SER A 130 -7.28 -17.35 3.10
N LEU A 131 -7.99 -16.42 3.77
CA LEU A 131 -9.17 -16.75 4.57
C LEU A 131 -10.40 -17.09 3.74
N PHE A 132 -10.68 -16.32 2.68
CA PHE A 132 -11.93 -16.46 1.91
C PHE A 132 -11.78 -17.36 0.69
N PHE A 133 -10.59 -17.46 0.11
CA PHE A 133 -10.35 -18.13 -1.18
C PHE A 133 -9.38 -19.30 -1.10
N GLN A 134 -8.97 -19.71 0.11
CA GLN A 134 -8.07 -20.85 0.37
C GLN A 134 -6.77 -20.77 -0.44
N ALA A 135 -6.23 -19.56 -0.62
CA ALA A 135 -4.95 -19.38 -1.28
C ALA A 135 -3.85 -20.09 -0.48
N ASP A 136 -3.16 -21.04 -1.11
CA ASP A 136 -1.97 -21.71 -0.57
C ASP A 136 -0.79 -20.73 -0.59
N LEU A 137 -0.79 -19.79 0.35
CA LEU A 137 0.32 -18.90 0.57
C LEU A 137 1.46 -19.70 1.18
N ASP A 138 2.53 -19.90 0.42
CA ASP A 138 3.77 -20.44 0.94
C ASP A 138 4.42 -19.38 1.86
N TRP A 139 4.12 -19.49 3.15
CA TRP A 139 4.59 -18.59 4.21
C TRP A 139 6.13 -18.52 4.30
N ALA A 140 6.87 -19.38 3.59
CA ALA A 140 8.30 -19.27 3.39
C ALA A 140 8.73 -17.95 2.68
N ASN A 141 7.85 -17.35 1.87
CA ASN A 141 8.15 -16.16 1.07
C ASN A 141 7.74 -14.82 1.72
N ILE A 142 7.33 -14.82 3.00
CA ILE A 142 7.05 -13.58 3.75
C ILE A 142 8.30 -12.69 3.84
N PHE A 143 9.47 -13.30 4.00
CA PHE A 143 10.71 -12.55 4.18
C PHE A 143 11.04 -11.66 2.97
N PRO A 144 11.02 -12.16 1.72
CA PRO A 144 11.06 -11.30 0.53
C PRO A 144 10.02 -10.19 0.51
N ALA A 145 8.77 -10.47 0.88
CA ALA A 145 7.70 -9.47 0.90
C ALA A 145 7.99 -8.33 1.89
N VAL A 146 8.40 -8.66 3.12
CA VAL A 146 8.81 -7.69 4.14
C VAL A 146 10.05 -6.91 3.68
N LEU A 147 11.01 -7.57 3.04
CA LEU A 147 12.20 -6.93 2.50
C LEU A 147 11.86 -5.91 1.41
N VAL A 148 10.97 -6.24 0.47
CA VAL A 148 10.52 -5.31 -0.58
C VAL A 148 9.85 -4.08 0.01
N VAL A 149 9.04 -4.26 1.05
CA VAL A 149 8.39 -3.15 1.76
C VAL A 149 9.44 -2.27 2.44
N LEU A 150 10.38 -2.87 3.18
CA LEU A 150 11.46 -2.14 3.85
C LEU A 150 12.35 -1.39 2.85
N LEU A 151 12.68 -2.01 1.71
CA LEU A 151 13.44 -1.39 0.63
C LEU A 151 12.67 -0.22 0.01
N THR A 152 11.36 -0.35 -0.17
CA THR A 152 10.53 0.73 -0.72
C THR A 152 10.45 1.91 0.24
N ILE A 153 10.30 1.65 1.54
CA ILE A 153 10.33 2.68 2.59
C ILE A 153 11.71 3.34 2.62
N ALA A 154 12.79 2.56 2.60
CA ALA A 154 14.16 3.07 2.64
C ALA A 154 14.51 3.90 1.39
N ALA A 155 14.07 3.46 0.20
CA ALA A 155 14.29 4.17 -1.06
C ALA A 155 13.59 5.54 -1.11
N ASN A 156 12.47 5.69 -0.40
CA ASN A 156 11.71 6.93 -0.33
C ASN A 156 11.99 7.78 0.91
N ALA A 157 12.80 7.27 1.85
CA ALA A 157 13.24 7.98 3.05
C ALA A 157 14.57 8.75 2.86
N GLY A 158 15.19 8.64 1.68
CA GLY A 158 16.47 9.25 1.31
C GLY A 158 16.32 10.54 0.52
#